data_AF-A0A2Z6QBH2-F1
#
_entry.id   AF-A0A2Z6QBH2-F1
#
_cell.length_a   1.000
_cell.length_b   1.000
_cell.length_c   1.000
_cell.angle_alpha   90.00
_cell.angle_beta   90.00
_cell.angle_gamma   90.00
#
_symmetry.space_group_name_H-M   'P 1'
#
loop_
_entity.id
_entity.type
_entity.pdbx_description
1 polymer ?
#
loop_
_entity_poly.entity_id
_entity_poly.type
_entity_poly.pdbx_seq_one_letter_code
_entity_poly.pdbx_strand_id
1 'polypeptide(L)'
;MGSKYICQYLSDEGIVCGGGSTRPEGCHIHWKRRQRALCKQDGCIRPTASKYGYCNLHVNKSYSKAYYHRKKMDKMFQDGQTPEALEQALDKLLQEVVSRKLSLESCP
;
A
#
# COMPACT_ATOMS: atom_id res chain seq x y z
N MET A 1 9.13 -10.62 22.51
CA MET A 1 8.91 -9.59 21.46
C MET A 1 9.75 -8.37 21.82
N GLY A 2 10.87 -8.14 21.13
CA GLY A 2 11.76 -7.02 21.43
C GLY A 2 11.22 -5.69 20.92
N SER A 3 11.32 -4.62 21.72
CA SER A 3 11.06 -3.26 21.28
C SER A 3 12.08 -2.84 20.22
N LYS A 4 11.61 -2.34 19.08
CA LYS A 4 12.46 -1.87 17.96
C LYS A 4 12.90 -0.41 18.12
N TYR A 5 12.18 0.37 18.92
CA TYR A 5 12.41 1.79 19.12
C TYR A 5 12.41 2.13 20.61
N ILE A 6 13.08 3.22 20.96
CA ILE A 6 13.08 3.81 22.31
C ILE A 6 12.22 5.07 22.27
N CYS A 7 11.34 5.24 23.25
CA CYS A 7 10.51 6.42 23.36
C CYS A 7 11.33 7.65 23.75
N GLN A 8 11.42 8.61 22.84
CA GLN A 8 12.15 9.87 23.00
C GLN A 8 11.30 11.01 23.60
N TYR A 9 10.17 10.70 24.23
CA TYR A 9 9.33 11.73 24.84
C TYR A 9 10.06 12.37 26.01
N LEU A 10 10.17 13.70 26.01
CA LEU A 10 10.75 14.51 27.07
C LEU A 10 9.64 14.94 28.04
N SER A 11 9.82 14.68 29.33
CA SER A 11 8.99 15.28 30.38
C SER A 11 9.31 16.77 30.54
N ASP A 12 8.48 17.50 31.28
CA ASP A 12 8.71 18.91 31.62
C ASP A 12 10.01 19.11 32.43
N GLU A 13 10.49 18.05 33.07
CA GLU A 13 11.76 18.00 33.82
C GLU A 13 12.97 17.66 32.91
N GLY A 14 12.76 17.51 31.60
CA GLY A 14 13.81 17.18 30.63
C GLY A 14 14.24 15.70 30.64
N ILE A 15 13.49 14.82 31.32
CA ILE A 15 13.81 13.39 31.40
C ILE A 15 13.21 12.67 30.18
N VAL A 16 14.05 11.90 29.48
CA VAL A 16 13.62 11.05 28.36
C VAL A 16 12.92 9.81 28.90
N CYS A 17 11.73 9.51 28.39
CA CYS A 17 10.92 8.36 28.81
C CYS A 17 11.67 7.02 28.75
N GLY A 18 12.46 6.77 27.71
CA GLY A 18 13.28 5.56 27.58
C GLY A 18 12.50 4.25 27.37
N GLY A 19 11.17 4.29 27.42
CA GLY A 19 10.33 3.11 27.30
C GLY A 19 10.42 2.45 25.92
N GLY A 20 10.51 1.12 25.91
CA GLY A 20 10.51 0.34 24.68
C GLY A 20 9.22 0.54 23.88
N SER A 21 9.36 0.68 22.56
CA SER A 21 8.24 0.80 21.63
C SER A 21 8.42 -0.08 20.40
N THR A 22 7.29 -0.54 19.85
CA THR A 22 7.20 -1.14 18.53
C THR A 22 7.06 -0.08 17.43
N ARG A 23 6.80 1.17 17.82
CA ARG A 23 6.49 2.32 16.96
C ARG A 23 7.56 3.40 17.10
N PRO A 24 8.01 4.02 15.99
CA PRO A 24 8.94 5.14 16.06
C PRO A 24 8.33 6.36 16.77
N GLU A 25 6.99 6.48 16.81
CA GLU A 25 6.31 7.66 17.38
C GLU A 25 6.28 7.70 18.91
N GLY A 26 6.83 6.70 19.59
CA GLY A 26 6.91 6.63 21.04
C GLY A 26 6.18 5.42 21.64
N CYS A 27 6.28 5.25 22.95
CA CYS A 27 5.66 4.14 23.68
C CYS A 27 4.13 4.24 23.69
N HIS A 28 3.44 3.23 24.19
CA HIS A 28 1.98 3.17 24.19
C HIS A 28 1.29 4.35 24.92
N ILE A 29 1.98 4.97 25.88
CA ILE A 29 1.53 6.16 26.62
C ILE A 29 1.72 7.41 25.76
N HIS A 30 2.95 7.65 25.30
CA HIS A 30 3.32 8.89 24.62
C HIS A 30 2.85 8.97 23.17
N TRP A 31 2.63 7.83 22.50
CA TRP A 31 2.01 7.81 21.18
C TRP A 31 0.61 8.45 21.19
N LYS A 32 -0.16 8.30 22.28
CA LYS A 32 -1.50 8.92 22.39
C LYS A 32 -1.45 10.41 22.70
N ARG A 33 -0.41 10.88 23.41
CA ARG A 33 -0.23 12.28 23.85
C ARG A 33 0.29 13.22 22.76
N ARG A 34 0.74 12.70 21.62
CA ARG A 34 1.21 13.55 20.50
C ARG A 34 0.14 14.54 20.06
N GLN A 35 0.53 15.77 19.74
CA GLN A 35 -0.35 16.69 19.04
C GLN A 35 -0.78 16.06 17.71
N ARG A 36 -2.09 16.02 17.48
CA ARG A 36 -2.68 15.44 16.28
C ARG A 36 -3.20 16.57 15.42
N ALA A 37 -2.95 16.48 14.12
CA ALA A 37 -3.61 17.36 13.17
C ALA A 37 -5.14 17.26 13.31
N LEU A 38 -5.82 18.35 13.02
CA LEU A 38 -7.27 18.38 12.96
C LEU A 38 -7.77 17.67 11.70
N CYS A 39 -9.01 17.22 11.75
CA CYS A 39 -9.68 16.63 10.61
C CYS A 39 -9.82 17.66 9.48
N LYS A 40 -9.49 17.28 8.25
CA LYS A 40 -9.63 18.12 7.04
C LYS A 40 -11.08 18.41 6.62
N GLN A 41 -12.08 17.94 7.37
CA GLN A 41 -13.48 18.14 7.02
C GLN A 41 -13.90 19.51 7.58
N ASP A 42 -14.52 20.33 6.75
CA ASP A 42 -14.98 21.66 7.16
C ASP A 42 -15.90 21.58 8.38
N GLY A 43 -15.64 22.42 9.38
CA GLY A 43 -16.34 22.42 10.66
C GLY A 43 -15.98 21.28 11.63
N CYS A 44 -15.06 20.36 11.26
CA CYS A 44 -14.67 19.26 12.14
C CYS A 44 -13.38 19.55 12.92
N ILE A 45 -13.51 19.78 14.23
CA ILE A 45 -12.38 20.00 15.14
C ILE A 45 -11.78 18.72 15.74
N ARG A 46 -12.17 17.54 15.24
CA ARG A 46 -11.70 16.28 15.82
C ARG A 46 -10.25 16.01 15.43
N PRO A 47 -9.37 15.64 16.37
CA PRO A 47 -8.01 15.24 16.05
C PRO A 47 -8.00 13.94 15.24
N THR A 48 -7.07 13.82 14.30
CA THR A 48 -6.91 12.62 13.48
C THR A 48 -5.50 12.03 13.58
N ALA A 49 -5.45 10.71 13.61
CA ALA A 49 -4.23 9.92 13.43
C ALA A 49 -4.24 9.16 12.08
N SER A 50 -5.27 9.38 11.26
CA SER A 50 -5.40 8.74 9.96
C SER A 50 -4.40 9.32 8.97
N LYS A 51 -3.76 8.45 8.19
CA LYS A 51 -2.90 8.86 7.07
C LYS A 51 -3.61 9.73 6.02
N TYR A 52 -4.94 9.67 5.97
CA TYR A 52 -5.75 10.45 5.02
C TYR A 52 -6.12 11.85 5.56
N GLY A 53 -5.80 12.15 6.83
CA GLY A 53 -6.12 13.44 7.44
C GLY A 53 -7.59 13.63 7.83
N TYR A 54 -8.36 12.54 7.96
CA TYR A 54 -9.76 12.58 8.40
C TYR A 54 -9.94 11.84 9.72
N CYS A 55 -10.82 12.33 10.60
CA CYS A 55 -11.17 11.63 11.83
C CYS A 55 -11.93 10.32 11.53
N ASN A 56 -12.08 9.44 12.52
CA ASN A 56 -12.72 8.12 12.34
C ASN A 56 -14.14 8.20 11.74
N LEU A 57 -14.85 9.32 11.93
CA LEU A 57 -16.17 9.52 11.34
C LEU A 57 -16.10 9.81 9.82
N HIS A 58 -15.12 10.58 9.38
CA HIS A 58 -15.02 11.07 8.00
C HIS A 58 -14.04 10.26 7.12
N VAL A 59 -13.28 9.35 7.72
CA VAL A 59 -12.22 8.59 7.03
C VAL A 59 -12.76 7.53 6.06
N ASN A 60 -14.00 7.07 6.26
CA ASN A 60 -14.58 5.95 5.50
C ASN A 60 -14.52 6.18 3.99
N LYS A 61 -14.91 7.37 3.51
CA LYS A 61 -14.87 7.71 2.08
C LYS A 61 -13.46 7.57 1.49
N SER A 62 -12.43 7.94 2.25
CA SER A 62 -11.03 7.82 1.82
C SER A 62 -10.59 6.36 1.73
N TYR A 63 -10.97 5.54 2.72
CA TYR A 63 -10.70 4.09 2.68
C TYR A 63 -11.40 3.41 1.51
N SER A 64 -12.68 3.70 1.27
CA SER A 64 -13.44 3.13 0.16
C SER A 64 -12.80 3.45 -1.19
N LYS A 65 -12.36 4.70 -1.41
CA LYS A 65 -11.65 5.11 -2.63
C LYS A 65 -10.33 4.34 -2.79
N ALA A 66 -9.50 4.30 -1.75
CA ALA A 66 -8.22 3.58 -1.79
C ALA A 66 -8.42 2.07 -2.03
N TYR A 67 -9.45 1.48 -1.44
CA TYR A 67 -9.81 0.08 -1.65
C TYR A 67 -10.24 -0.17 -3.10
N TYR A 68 -11.14 0.65 -3.64
CA TYR A 68 -11.58 0.56 -5.02
C TYR A 68 -10.41 0.68 -6.01
N HIS A 69 -9.53 1.66 -5.81
CA HIS A 69 -8.34 1.84 -6.65
C HIS A 69 -7.43 0.61 -6.62
N ARG A 70 -7.14 0.03 -5.45
CA ARG A 70 -6.36 -1.21 -5.36
C ARG A 70 -7.01 -2.34 -6.13
N LYS A 71 -8.32 -2.59 -5.89
CA LYS A 71 -9.05 -3.63 -6.61
C LYS A 71 -9.07 -3.43 -8.13
N LYS A 72 -9.16 -2.18 -8.59
CA LYS A 72 -9.07 -1.85 -10.01
C LYS A 72 -7.70 -2.18 -10.59
N MET A 73 -6.62 -1.82 -9.90
CA MET A 73 -5.25 -2.14 -10.32
C MET A 73 -4.99 -3.65 -10.30
N ASP A 74 -5.45 -4.35 -9.26
CA ASP A 74 -5.34 -5.82 -9.16
C ASP A 74 -6.06 -6.47 -10.35
N LYS A 75 -7.27 -6.01 -10.68
CA LYS A 75 -8.03 -6.53 -11.83
C LYS A 75 -7.30 -6.25 -13.15
N MET A 76 -6.79 -5.04 -13.37
CA MET A 76 -6.01 -4.70 -14.57
C MET A 76 -4.76 -5.57 -14.71
N PHE A 77 -4.10 -5.88 -13.60
CA PHE A 77 -2.94 -6.76 -13.58
C PHE A 77 -3.33 -8.21 -13.94
N GLN A 78 -4.44 -8.72 -13.40
CA GLN A 78 -4.97 -10.05 -13.74
C GLN A 78 -5.45 -10.13 -15.19
N ASP A 79 -6.19 -9.12 -15.67
CA ASP A 79 -6.68 -9.02 -17.05
C ASP A 79 -5.50 -8.94 -18.05
N GLY A 80 -4.40 -8.25 -17.67
CA GLY A 80 -3.16 -8.21 -18.45
C GLY A 80 -2.31 -9.49 -18.37
N GLN A 81 -2.58 -10.36 -17.40
CA GLN A 81 -1.92 -11.65 -17.18
C GLN A 81 -2.80 -12.84 -17.56
N THR A 82 -3.96 -12.64 -18.19
CA THR A 82 -4.89 -13.74 -18.51
C THR A 82 -4.13 -14.88 -19.19
N PRO A 83 -4.15 -16.10 -18.63
CA PRO A 83 -3.51 -17.28 -19.20
C PRO A 83 -3.89 -17.46 -20.66
N GLU A 84 -5.13 -17.11 -21.03
CA GLU A 84 -5.67 -17.21 -22.38
C GLU A 84 -4.96 -16.25 -23.37
N ALA A 85 -4.62 -15.03 -22.94
CA ALA A 85 -3.86 -14.09 -23.78
C ALA A 85 -2.38 -14.51 -23.92
N LEU A 86 -1.83 -15.13 -22.87
CA LEU A 86 -0.47 -15.67 -22.88
C LEU A 86 -0.39 -16.92 -23.76
N GLU A 87 -1.34 -17.84 -23.64
CA GLU A 87 -1.49 -19.02 -24.50
C GLU A 87 -1.65 -18.62 -25.97
N GLN A 88 -2.55 -17.68 -26.27
CA GLN A 88 -2.70 -17.17 -27.64
C GLN A 88 -1.43 -16.53 -28.20
N ALA A 89 -0.61 -15.88 -27.37
CA ALA A 89 0.66 -15.31 -27.79
C ALA A 89 1.72 -16.40 -28.06
N LEU A 90 1.75 -17.44 -27.21
CA LEU A 90 2.64 -18.59 -27.38
C LEU A 90 2.27 -19.43 -28.61
N ASP A 91 0.97 -19.68 -28.85
CA ASP A 91 0.48 -20.41 -30.01
C ASP A 91 0.82 -19.70 -31.32
N LYS A 92 0.69 -18.36 -31.36
CA LYS A 92 1.11 -17.55 -32.52
C LYS A 92 2.59 -17.65 -32.79
N LEU A 93 3.43 -17.59 -31.75
CA LEU A 93 4.88 -17.76 -31.87
C LEU A 93 5.25 -19.17 -32.38
N LEU A 94 4.58 -20.20 -31.87
CA LEU A 94 4.80 -21.58 -32.32
C LEU A 94 4.42 -21.75 -33.80
N GLN A 95 3.26 -21.23 -34.22
CA GLN A 95 2.87 -21.24 -35.63
C GLN A 95 3.88 -20.51 -36.52
N GLU A 96 4.41 -19.37 -36.08
CA GLU A 96 5.41 -18.61 -36.83
C GLU A 96 6.74 -19.36 -36.96
N VAL A 97 7.21 -20.00 -35.88
CA VAL A 97 8.43 -20.82 -35.88
C VAL A 97 8.27 -22.04 -36.78
N VAL A 98 7.13 -22.73 -36.70
CA VAL A 98 6.81 -23.89 -37.57
C VAL A 98 6.76 -23.47 -39.04
N SER A 99 6.12 -22.35 -39.35
CA SER A 99 6.03 -21.83 -40.72
C SER A 99 7.41 -21.46 -41.29
N ARG A 100 8.30 -20.87 -40.48
CA ARG A 100 9.69 -20.57 -40.87
C ARG A 100 10.52 -21.83 -41.09
N LYS A 101 10.35 -22.84 -40.24
CA LYS A 101 11.00 -24.16 -40.36
C LYS A 101 10.65 -24.84 -41.68
N LEU A 102 9.35 -24.95 -41.98
CA LEU A 102 8.86 -25.53 -43.23
C LEU A 102 9.37 -24.79 -44.47
N SER A 103 9.47 -23.47 -44.40
CA SER A 103 9.98 -22.66 -45.50
C SER A 103 11.47 -22.91 -45.78
N LEU A 104 12.29 -23.11 -44.73
CA LEU A 104 13.72 -23.43 -44.87
C LEU A 104 13.97 -24.84 -45.38
N GLU A 105 13.09 -25.79 -45.05
CA GLU A 105 13.16 -27.19 -45.49
C GLU A 105 12.66 -27.39 -46.93
N SER A 106 11.96 -26.39 -47.49
CA SER A 106 11.43 -26.42 -48.86
C SER A 106 12.31 -25.74 -49.92
N CYS A 107 13.44 -25.13 -49.54
CA CYS A 107 14.39 -24.57 -50.50
C CYS A 107 15.32 -25.70 -51.03
N PRO A 108 15.34 -25.98 -52.34
CA PRO A 108 16.16 -27.03 -52.94
C PRO A 108 17.66 -26.73 -52.94
#